data_AF-A0A2H3DCY1-F1
#
_entry.id   AF-A0A2H3DCY1-F1
#
_cell.length_a   1.000
_cell.length_b   1.000
_cell.length_c   1.000
_cell.angle_alpha   90.00
_cell.angle_beta   90.00
_cell.angle_gamma   90.00
#
_symmetry.space_group_name_H-M   'P 1'
#
loop_
_entity.id
_entity.type
_entity.pdbx_description
1 polymer ?
#
loop_
_entity_poly.entity_id
_entity_poly.type
_entity_poly.pdbx_seq_one_letter_code
_entity_poly.pdbx_strand_id
1 'polypeptide(L)'
;MTMQWSTLHTSTRARAALNILESCLRVRFRPAYDMFHQQQCLKFLAKQPVSSWSALLIRAYVIGITVAVHPSHDDPEENQTISQAIDCLHEPENLFLVCSTLAMSTHRYNEWDQWVPVGVNILTDLAQILPHDPAWGHCRQRLQELAEGENHFVGPDGEETDIEERRCHIREAIKMLDKFF
;
A
#
# COMPACT_ATOMS: atom_id res chain seq x y z
N MET A 1 -14.17 7.33 25.49
CA MET A 1 -14.38 8.54 24.66
C MET A 1 -14.19 8.10 23.22
N THR A 2 -15.29 7.82 22.52
CA THR A 2 -15.31 7.28 21.16
C THR A 2 -15.10 8.43 20.17
N MET A 3 -13.92 8.48 19.53
CA MET A 3 -13.68 9.44 18.44
C MET A 3 -14.42 8.95 17.20
N GLN A 4 -15.54 9.60 16.94
CA GLN A 4 -16.33 9.45 15.72
C GLN A 4 -15.61 10.22 14.60
N TRP A 5 -14.78 9.53 13.83
CA TRP A 5 -14.05 10.09 12.68
C TRP A 5 -14.94 10.06 11.43
N SER A 6 -15.93 10.95 11.37
CA SER A 6 -16.74 11.14 10.16
C SER A 6 -16.32 12.38 9.39
N THR A 7 -16.20 12.20 8.07
CA THR A 7 -16.13 13.23 7.00
C THR A 7 -14.78 13.93 6.75
N LEU A 8 -13.85 13.19 6.17
CA LEU A 8 -13.09 13.75 5.05
C LEU A 8 -13.37 12.91 3.81
N HIS A 9 -14.60 12.99 3.28
CA HIS A 9 -14.77 12.67 1.86
C HIS A 9 -13.84 13.63 1.12
N THR A 10 -12.77 13.10 0.56
CA THR A 10 -11.75 13.84 -0.19
C THR A 10 -12.46 14.79 -1.15
N SER A 11 -12.25 16.10 -0.98
CA SER A 11 -12.71 17.11 -1.94
C SER A 11 -12.45 16.63 -3.36
N THR A 12 -13.37 16.86 -4.30
CA THR A 12 -13.23 16.45 -5.71
C THR A 12 -11.85 16.79 -6.29
N ARG A 13 -11.25 17.89 -5.83
CA ARG A 13 -9.89 18.31 -6.20
C ARG A 13 -8.79 17.39 -5.65
N ALA A 14 -8.88 16.99 -4.38
CA ALA A 14 -7.94 16.05 -3.77
C ALA A 14 -7.99 14.70 -4.51
N ARG A 15 -9.21 14.19 -4.78
CA ARG A 15 -9.38 12.95 -5.57
C ARG A 15 -8.78 13.07 -6.97
N ALA A 16 -8.99 14.20 -7.65
CA ALA A 16 -8.43 14.43 -8.98
C ALA A 16 -6.89 14.48 -8.96
N ALA A 17 -6.29 15.23 -8.03
CA ALA A 17 -4.84 15.32 -7.88
C ALA A 17 -4.21 13.95 -7.59
N LEU A 18 -4.87 13.17 -6.73
CA LEU A 18 -4.45 11.83 -6.37
C LEU A 18 -4.58 10.82 -7.54
N ASN A 19 -5.60 10.95 -8.39
CA ASN A 19 -5.72 10.14 -9.62
C ASN A 19 -4.61 10.49 -10.63
N ILE A 20 -4.25 11.77 -10.75
CA ILE A 20 -3.13 12.19 -11.59
C ILE A 20 -1.83 11.60 -11.05
N LEU A 21 -1.61 11.71 -9.73
CA LEU A 21 -0.44 11.14 -9.08
C LEU A 21 -0.36 9.62 -9.30
N GLU A 22 -1.48 8.92 -9.15
CA GLU A 22 -1.58 7.48 -9.41
C GLU A 22 -1.23 7.12 -10.86
N SER A 23 -1.75 7.88 -11.83
CA SER A 23 -1.42 7.72 -13.25
C SER A 23 0.06 7.96 -13.53
N CYS A 24 0.64 9.00 -12.91
CA CYS A 24 2.07 9.29 -12.99
C CYS A 24 2.93 8.16 -12.40
N LEU A 25 2.55 7.59 -11.24
CA LEU A 25 3.24 6.46 -10.62
C LEU A 25 3.14 5.20 -11.49
N ARG A 26 1.98 4.94 -12.11
CA ARG A 26 1.80 3.81 -13.05
C ARG A 26 2.76 3.88 -14.25
N VAL A 27 2.94 5.07 -14.81
CA VAL A 27 3.91 5.31 -15.90
C VAL A 27 5.32 5.58 -15.39
N ARG A 28 5.56 5.40 -14.08
CA ARG A 28 6.86 5.51 -13.43
C ARG A 28 7.49 6.90 -13.60
N PHE A 29 6.65 7.92 -13.70
CA PHE A 29 7.09 9.30 -13.81
C PHE A 29 7.77 9.76 -12.52
N ARG A 30 9.10 9.91 -12.56
CA ARG A 30 9.93 10.07 -11.35
C ARG A 30 9.51 11.20 -10.40
N PRO A 31 9.16 12.42 -10.87
CA PRO A 31 8.69 13.49 -9.98
C PRO A 31 7.44 13.13 -9.16
N ALA A 32 6.72 12.08 -9.54
CA ALA A 32 5.60 11.57 -8.77
C ALA A 32 6.02 10.98 -7.42
N TYR A 33 7.18 10.33 -7.31
CA TYR A 33 7.65 9.77 -6.02
C TYR A 33 8.09 10.89 -5.07
N ASP A 34 8.80 11.91 -5.58
CA ASP A 34 9.15 13.09 -4.80
C ASP A 34 7.88 13.81 -4.31
N MET A 35 6.89 14.01 -5.20
CA MET A 35 5.61 14.60 -4.81
C MET A 35 4.88 13.74 -3.78
N PHE A 36 4.87 12.42 -3.95
CA PHE A 36 4.26 11.48 -3.02
C PHE A 36 4.88 11.58 -1.61
N HIS A 37 6.21 11.68 -1.54
CA HIS A 37 6.96 11.92 -0.31
C HIS A 37 6.66 13.30 0.29
N GLN A 38 6.88 14.38 -0.48
CA GLN A 38 6.75 15.76 -0.03
C GLN A 38 5.35 16.10 0.47
N GLN A 39 4.31 15.53 -0.16
CA GLN A 39 2.93 15.71 0.25
C GLN A 39 2.49 14.75 1.36
N GLN A 40 3.42 13.96 1.92
CA GLN A 40 3.18 13.00 3.01
C GLN A 40 2.01 12.06 2.68
N CYS A 41 1.95 11.54 1.46
CA CYS A 41 0.82 10.77 0.98
C CYS A 41 0.52 9.54 1.86
N LEU A 42 1.53 8.84 2.39
CA LEU A 42 1.33 7.73 3.33
C LEU A 42 0.66 8.19 4.62
N LYS A 43 1.09 9.30 5.22
CA LYS A 43 0.47 9.87 6.44
C LYS A 43 -0.96 10.34 6.19
N PHE A 44 -1.24 10.83 4.98
CA PHE A 44 -2.60 11.16 4.57
C PHE A 44 -3.46 9.90 4.45
N LEU A 45 -2.99 8.88 3.73
CA LEU A 45 -3.68 7.62 3.51
C LEU A 45 -3.93 6.85 4.81
N ALA A 46 -3.02 6.90 5.78
CA ALA A 46 -3.19 6.31 7.11
C ALA A 46 -4.42 6.84 7.86
N LYS A 47 -4.91 8.03 7.51
CA LYS A 47 -6.08 8.67 8.12
C LYS A 47 -7.37 8.42 7.32
N GLN A 48 -7.29 7.70 6.21
CA GLN A 48 -8.43 7.40 5.36
C GLN A 48 -8.90 5.95 5.54
N PRO A 49 -10.20 5.69 5.38
CA PRO A 49 -10.71 4.36 5.10
C PRO A 49 -9.93 3.66 3.98
N VAL A 50 -9.63 2.38 4.17
CA VAL A 50 -9.09 1.56 3.08
C VAL A 50 -10.16 1.41 2.01
N SER A 51 -9.80 1.79 0.80
CA SER A 51 -10.64 1.79 -0.39
C SER A 51 -9.88 1.20 -1.58
N SER A 52 -10.62 0.82 -2.62
CA SER A 52 -10.04 0.39 -3.90
C SER A 52 -9.07 1.44 -4.47
N TRP A 53 -9.43 2.72 -4.36
CA TRP A 53 -8.58 3.82 -4.83
C TRP A 53 -7.26 3.92 -4.05
N SER A 54 -7.29 3.90 -2.72
CA SER A 54 -6.05 3.95 -1.92
C SER A 54 -5.14 2.76 -2.21
N ALA A 55 -5.72 1.59 -2.49
CA ALA A 55 -4.97 0.42 -2.85
C ALA A 55 -4.33 0.51 -4.24
N LEU A 56 -5.02 1.08 -5.22
CA LEU A 56 -4.43 1.34 -6.55
C LEU A 56 -3.24 2.29 -6.47
N LEU A 57 -3.35 3.35 -5.67
CA LEU A 57 -2.26 4.30 -5.47
C LEU A 57 -1.05 3.65 -4.79
N ILE A 58 -1.25 2.90 -3.70
CA ILE A 58 -0.17 2.17 -3.01
C ILE A 58 0.45 1.11 -3.93
N ARG A 59 -0.37 0.40 -4.69
CA ARG A 59 0.10 -0.58 -5.69
C ARG A 59 1.00 0.07 -6.74
N ALA A 60 0.58 1.20 -7.32
CA ALA A 60 1.38 1.93 -8.30
C ALA A 60 2.72 2.40 -7.70
N TYR A 61 2.69 2.90 -6.46
CA TYR A 61 3.87 3.32 -5.73
C TYR A 61 4.88 2.18 -5.52
N VAL A 62 4.44 1.04 -4.98
CA VAL A 62 5.33 -0.10 -4.69
C VAL A 62 5.88 -0.74 -5.96
N ILE A 63 5.04 -1.01 -6.97
CA ILE A 63 5.50 -1.57 -8.26
C ILE A 63 6.56 -0.67 -8.88
N GLY A 64 6.33 0.64 -8.80
CA GLY A 64 7.24 1.65 -9.28
C GLY A 64 8.63 1.56 -8.67
N ILE A 65 8.70 1.42 -7.35
CA ILE A 65 9.95 1.24 -6.59
C ILE A 65 10.61 -0.08 -6.96
N THR A 66 9.89 -1.20 -6.91
CA THR A 66 10.43 -2.53 -7.21
C THR A 66 11.11 -2.58 -8.58
N VAL A 67 10.48 -2.00 -9.60
CA VAL A 67 11.06 -1.97 -10.96
C VAL A 67 12.32 -1.12 -11.00
N ALA A 68 12.33 0.03 -10.32
CA ALA A 68 13.48 0.93 -10.32
C ALA A 68 14.69 0.39 -9.53
N VAL A 69 14.45 -0.45 -8.52
CA VAL A 69 15.51 -1.16 -7.76
C VAL A 69 16.17 -2.27 -8.58
N HIS A 70 15.57 -2.70 -9.70
CA HIS A 70 16.12 -3.79 -10.49
C HIS A 70 17.49 -3.40 -11.09
N PRO A 71 18.53 -4.27 -11.04
CA PRO A 71 19.93 -3.91 -11.30
C PRO A 71 20.28 -3.40 -12.70
N SER A 72 19.31 -3.21 -13.59
CA SER A 72 19.52 -2.76 -14.97
C SER A 72 19.55 -1.23 -15.14
N HIS A 73 19.40 -0.46 -14.05
CA HIS A 73 19.30 1.00 -14.08
C HIS A 73 20.51 1.67 -13.38
N ASP A 74 21.54 2.02 -14.16
CA ASP A 74 22.77 2.69 -13.70
C ASP A 74 22.65 4.24 -13.68
N ASP A 75 21.49 4.80 -13.31
CA ASP A 75 21.29 6.25 -13.22
C ASP A 75 21.43 6.74 -11.75
N PRO A 76 22.47 7.53 -11.41
CA PRO A 76 22.71 7.99 -10.04
C PRO A 76 21.60 8.86 -9.44
N GLU A 77 20.92 9.68 -10.26
CA GLU A 77 19.82 10.53 -9.78
C GLU A 77 18.54 9.70 -9.57
N GLU A 78 18.32 8.69 -10.42
CA GLU A 78 17.25 7.69 -10.27
C GLU A 78 17.37 6.96 -8.92
N ASN A 79 18.59 6.64 -8.51
CA ASN A 79 18.85 5.96 -7.24
C ASN A 79 18.47 6.82 -6.03
N GLN A 80 18.58 8.15 -6.08
CA GLN A 80 18.31 9.00 -4.91
C GLN A 80 16.82 9.10 -4.58
N THR A 81 15.96 9.44 -5.55
CA THR A 81 14.50 9.53 -5.34
C THR A 81 13.92 8.19 -4.91
N ILE A 82 14.38 7.09 -5.53
CA ILE A 82 13.93 5.75 -5.19
C ILE A 82 14.43 5.32 -3.82
N SER A 83 15.66 5.67 -3.43
CA SER A 83 16.17 5.43 -2.07
C SER A 83 15.30 6.14 -1.02
N GLN A 84 14.91 7.41 -1.25
CA GLN A 84 14.01 8.12 -0.32
C GLN A 84 12.62 7.47 -0.22
N ALA A 85 12.12 6.92 -1.32
CA ALA A 85 10.86 6.18 -1.32
C ALA A 85 10.97 4.88 -0.51
N ILE A 86 12.12 4.18 -0.58
CA ILE A 86 12.44 3.01 0.23
C ILE A 86 12.60 3.39 1.70
N ASP A 87 13.31 4.49 2.00
CA ASP A 87 13.49 5.01 3.36
C ASP A 87 12.15 5.25 4.08
N CYS A 88 11.14 5.71 3.35
CA CYS A 88 9.79 5.85 3.90
C CYS A 88 9.16 4.51 4.30
N LEU A 89 9.47 3.43 3.59
CA LEU A 89 8.94 2.09 3.85
C LEU A 89 9.66 1.39 5.01
N HIS A 90 10.85 1.85 5.39
CA HIS A 90 11.53 1.42 6.62
C HIS A 90 10.80 1.91 7.90
N GLU A 91 9.92 2.92 7.81
CA GLU A 91 9.11 3.34 8.95
C GLU A 91 8.01 2.29 9.27
N PRO A 92 7.94 1.74 10.49
CA PRO A 92 7.02 0.64 10.80
C PRO A 92 5.54 0.92 10.56
N GLU A 93 5.12 2.18 10.74
CA GLU A 93 3.74 2.62 10.49
C GLU A 93 3.41 2.67 8.99
N ASN A 94 4.36 3.10 8.17
CA ASN A 94 4.21 3.17 6.72
C ASN A 94 4.20 1.77 6.11
N LEU A 95 5.10 0.89 6.58
CA LEU A 95 5.13 -0.51 6.14
C LEU A 95 3.82 -1.21 6.48
N PHE A 96 3.34 -1.06 7.72
CA PHE A 96 2.06 -1.62 8.12
C PHE A 96 0.91 -1.11 7.25
N LEU A 97 0.80 0.21 7.02
CA LEU A 97 -0.23 0.79 6.15
C LEU A 97 -0.22 0.19 4.74
N VAL A 98 0.96 0.12 4.13
CA VAL A 98 1.14 -0.42 2.78
C VAL A 98 0.72 -1.89 2.77
N CYS A 99 1.23 -2.69 3.71
CA CYS A 99 0.94 -4.11 3.76
C CYS A 99 -0.53 -4.40 4.04
N SER A 100 -1.15 -3.72 5.01
CA SER A 100 -2.56 -3.90 5.34
C SER A 100 -3.45 -3.50 4.17
N THR A 101 -3.13 -2.39 3.49
CA THR A 101 -3.90 -1.93 2.34
C THR A 101 -3.81 -2.90 1.16
N LEU A 102 -2.61 -3.39 0.85
CA LEU A 102 -2.40 -4.38 -0.22
C LEU A 102 -3.08 -5.71 0.11
N ALA A 103 -2.96 -6.17 1.36
CA ALA A 103 -3.58 -7.43 1.82
C ALA A 103 -5.12 -7.38 1.76
N MET A 104 -5.73 -6.25 2.12
CA MET A 104 -7.18 -6.08 2.04
C MET A 104 -7.69 -5.79 0.62
N SER A 105 -6.79 -5.42 -0.30
CA SER A 105 -7.14 -5.07 -1.67
C SER A 105 -7.18 -6.30 -2.58
N THR A 106 -8.30 -7.02 -2.51
CA THR A 106 -8.62 -8.08 -3.46
C THR A 106 -9.83 -7.66 -4.29
N HIS A 107 -9.54 -7.31 -5.55
CA HIS A 107 -10.47 -7.18 -6.67
C HIS A 107 -11.86 -6.55 -6.41
N ARG A 108 -11.96 -5.24 -6.65
CA ARG A 108 -13.10 -4.71 -7.41
C ARG A 108 -12.61 -3.84 -8.58
N TYR A 109 -12.92 -4.31 -9.78
CA TYR A 109 -12.78 -3.68 -11.10
C TYR A 109 -11.37 -3.40 -11.63
N ASN A 110 -10.84 -4.35 -12.40
CA ASN A 110 -10.10 -4.04 -13.62
C ASN A 110 -10.83 -4.72 -14.79
N GLU A 111 -11.52 -3.96 -15.63
CA GLU A 111 -12.21 -4.46 -16.83
C GLU A 111 -11.26 -4.94 -17.94
N TRP A 112 -9.94 -4.87 -17.71
CA TRP A 112 -8.95 -4.94 -18.79
C TRP A 112 -7.77 -5.88 -18.59
N ASP A 113 -7.60 -6.57 -17.45
CA ASP A 113 -6.44 -7.44 -17.25
C ASP A 113 -6.78 -8.78 -16.60
N GLN A 114 -6.17 -9.84 -17.14
CA GLN A 114 -6.33 -11.25 -16.76
C GLN A 114 -6.07 -11.52 -15.26
N TRP A 115 -6.75 -12.58 -14.79
CA TRP A 115 -6.87 -13.16 -13.45
C TRP A 115 -5.55 -13.45 -12.69
N VAL A 116 -4.72 -12.45 -12.43
CA VAL A 116 -3.59 -12.57 -11.51
C VAL A 116 -3.95 -11.84 -10.21
N PRO A 117 -3.88 -12.48 -9.02
CA PRO A 117 -4.00 -11.80 -7.73
C PRO A 117 -2.80 -10.85 -7.54
N VAL A 118 -2.92 -9.59 -7.99
CA VAL A 118 -1.73 -8.73 -8.09
C VAL A 118 -1.20 -8.26 -6.73
N GLY A 119 -2.04 -8.19 -5.70
CA GLY A 119 -1.64 -7.73 -4.35
C GLY A 119 -0.60 -8.63 -3.68
N VAL A 120 -0.68 -9.95 -3.89
CA VAL A 120 0.22 -10.94 -3.25
C VAL A 120 1.62 -10.90 -3.86
N ASN A 121 1.73 -10.72 -5.18
CA ASN A 121 3.03 -10.56 -5.83
C ASN A 121 3.70 -9.25 -5.40
N ILE A 122 2.94 -8.16 -5.23
CA ILE A 122 3.50 -6.87 -4.79
C ILE A 122 4.06 -6.96 -3.37
N LEU A 123 3.39 -7.68 -2.46
CA LEU A 123 3.90 -7.90 -1.12
C LEU A 123 5.20 -8.73 -1.10
N THR A 124 5.34 -9.70 -2.02
CA THR A 124 6.59 -10.43 -2.25
C THR A 124 7.67 -9.49 -2.76
N ASP A 125 7.35 -8.68 -3.77
CA ASP A 125 8.26 -7.69 -4.34
C ASP A 125 8.72 -6.68 -3.28
N LEU A 126 7.82 -6.27 -2.39
CA LEU A 126 8.11 -5.39 -1.25
C LEU A 126 9.06 -6.06 -0.24
N ALA A 127 8.86 -7.34 0.06
CA ALA A 127 9.77 -8.10 0.94
C ALA A 127 11.18 -8.25 0.33
N GLN A 128 11.28 -8.33 -1.00
CA GLN A 128 12.56 -8.40 -1.70
C GLN A 128 13.34 -7.08 -1.69
N ILE A 129 12.65 -5.94 -1.75
CA ILE A 129 13.30 -4.61 -1.68
C ILE A 129 13.65 -4.19 -0.24
N LEU A 130 13.03 -4.81 0.78
CA LEU A 130 13.29 -4.57 2.21
C LEU A 130 13.76 -5.85 2.93
N PRO A 131 14.86 -6.49 2.50
CA PRO A 131 15.29 -7.76 3.07
C PRO A 131 15.76 -7.59 4.52
N HIS A 132 15.28 -8.44 5.43
CA HIS A 132 15.64 -8.44 6.86
C HIS A 132 15.33 -7.12 7.61
N ASP A 133 14.42 -6.30 7.09
CA ASP A 133 14.03 -5.05 7.74
C ASP A 133 13.36 -5.32 9.11
N PRO A 134 13.83 -4.71 10.22
CA PRO A 134 13.23 -4.89 11.54
C PRO A 134 11.75 -4.46 11.62
N ALA A 135 11.28 -3.58 10.73
CA ALA A 135 9.89 -3.15 10.65
C ALA A 135 8.94 -4.31 10.31
N TRP A 136 9.42 -5.39 9.69
CA TRP A 136 8.60 -6.56 9.37
C TRP A 136 8.02 -7.24 10.61
N GLY A 137 8.77 -7.31 11.71
CA GLY A 137 8.27 -7.90 12.96
C GLY A 137 7.05 -7.14 13.49
N HIS A 138 7.12 -5.81 13.49
CA HIS A 138 6.01 -4.94 13.90
C HIS A 138 4.83 -5.02 12.93
N CYS A 139 5.10 -4.97 11.61
CA CYS A 139 4.08 -5.08 10.57
C CYS A 139 3.31 -6.40 10.71
N ARG A 140 4.03 -7.52 10.84
CA ARG A 140 3.46 -8.86 11.01
C ARG A 140 2.57 -8.95 12.24
N GLN A 141 3.04 -8.49 13.40
CA GLN A 141 2.25 -8.50 14.62
C GLN A 141 0.92 -7.75 14.43
N ARG A 142 0.97 -6.55 13.85
CA ARG A 142 -0.24 -5.75 13.63
C ARG A 142 -1.18 -6.33 12.57
N LEU A 143 -0.65 -7.01 11.56
CA LEU A 143 -1.47 -7.77 10.61
C LEU A 143 -2.17 -8.95 11.30
N GLN A 144 -1.51 -9.64 12.23
CA GLN A 144 -2.12 -10.72 13.02
C GLN A 144 -3.24 -10.17 13.92
N GLU A 145 -2.98 -9.08 14.64
CA GLU A 145 -3.99 -8.37 15.44
C GLU A 145 -5.22 -7.97 14.59
N LEU A 146 -5.01 -7.64 13.32
CA LEU A 146 -6.08 -7.30 12.39
C LEU A 146 -6.85 -8.52 11.87
N ALA A 147 -6.16 -9.62 11.61
CA ALA A 147 -6.77 -10.87 11.13
C ALA A 147 -7.58 -11.61 12.21
N GLU A 148 -7.20 -11.44 13.47
CA GLU A 148 -7.71 -12.20 14.62
C GLU A 148 -8.53 -11.33 15.58
N GLY A 149 -8.30 -10.02 15.62
CA GLY A 149 -8.96 -9.10 16.53
C GLY A 149 -10.36 -8.67 16.09
N GLU A 150 -11.10 -8.06 17.02
CA GLU A 150 -12.41 -7.45 16.78
C GLU A 150 -12.33 -6.10 16.03
N ASN A 151 -11.12 -5.55 15.93
CA ASN A 151 -10.84 -4.32 15.19
C ASN A 151 -11.06 -4.53 13.70
N HIS A 152 -11.85 -3.66 13.08
CA HIS A 152 -12.12 -3.67 11.64
C HIS A 152 -11.81 -2.30 11.04
N PHE A 153 -11.23 -2.29 9.84
CA PHE A 153 -11.13 -1.06 9.06
C PHE A 153 -12.52 -0.69 8.53
N VAL A 154 -13.01 0.49 8.90
CA VAL A 154 -14.23 1.08 8.34
C VAL A 154 -13.92 1.46 6.88
N GLY A 155 -14.50 0.74 5.91
CA GLY A 155 -14.51 1.15 4.51
C GLY A 155 -15.54 2.25 4.27
N PRO A 156 -15.41 3.09 3.22
CA PRO A 156 -16.42 4.08 2.89
C PRO A 156 -17.66 3.35 2.35
N ASP A 157 -18.72 3.32 3.16
CA ASP A 157 -20.12 3.05 2.82
C ASP A 157 -20.42 1.85 1.89
N GLY A 158 -20.82 0.71 2.48
CA GLY A 158 -21.75 -0.23 1.85
C GLY A 158 -21.18 -1.36 0.98
N GLU A 159 -19.86 -1.48 0.82
CA GLU A 159 -19.27 -2.74 0.34
C GLU A 159 -19.10 -3.69 1.54
N GLU A 160 -20.18 -4.40 1.84
CA GLU A 160 -20.21 -5.63 2.65
C GLU A 160 -19.44 -6.75 1.92
N THR A 161 -18.19 -6.47 1.54
CA THR A 161 -17.20 -7.55 1.35
C THR A 161 -16.94 -8.09 2.74
N ASP A 162 -17.24 -9.38 2.91
CA ASP A 162 -17.30 -10.06 4.20
C ASP A 162 -16.05 -9.70 5.03
N ILE A 163 -16.25 -9.21 6.26
CA ILE A 163 -15.13 -8.92 7.18
C ILE A 163 -14.21 -10.15 7.25
N GLU A 164 -14.80 -11.35 7.17
CA GLU A 164 -14.06 -12.60 7.14
C GLU A 164 -13.28 -12.81 5.83
N GLU A 165 -13.78 -12.38 4.68
CA GLU A 165 -13.02 -12.38 3.42
C GLU A 165 -11.77 -11.50 3.54
N ARG A 166 -11.90 -10.28 4.08
CA ARG A 166 -10.74 -9.41 4.31
C ARG A 166 -9.74 -10.01 5.29
N ARG A 167 -10.22 -10.60 6.39
CA ARG A 167 -9.37 -11.30 7.36
C ARG A 167 -8.67 -12.50 6.71
N CYS A 168 -9.37 -13.27 5.89
CA CYS A 168 -8.79 -14.36 5.11
C CYS A 168 -7.63 -13.86 4.25
N HIS A 169 -7.80 -12.75 3.54
CA HIS A 169 -6.73 -12.16 2.72
C HIS A 169 -5.55 -11.67 3.54
N ILE A 170 -5.79 -11.08 4.71
CA ILE A 170 -4.71 -10.70 5.63
C ILE A 170 -3.95 -11.94 6.11
N ARG A 171 -4.64 -13.04 6.45
CA ARG A 171 -3.99 -14.31 6.83
C ARG A 171 -3.13 -14.87 5.68
N GLU A 172 -3.62 -14.83 4.45
CA GLU A 172 -2.84 -15.25 3.28
C GLU A 172 -1.62 -14.35 3.04
N ALA A 173 -1.75 -13.03 3.21
CA ALA A 173 -0.63 -12.10 3.15
C ALA A 173 0.43 -12.43 4.21
N ILE A 174 0.02 -12.70 5.46
CA ILE A 174 0.94 -13.10 6.55
C ILE A 174 1.68 -14.40 6.18
N LYS A 175 0.96 -15.45 5.75
CA LYS A 175 1.58 -16.73 5.34
C LYS A 175 2.60 -16.57 4.23
N MET A 176 2.39 -15.61 3.34
CA MET A 176 3.31 -15.32 2.25
C MET A 176 4.54 -14.56 2.75
N LEU A 177 4.36 -13.53 3.59
CA LEU A 177 5.46 -12.76 4.19
C LEU A 177 6.33 -13.65 5.09
N ASP A 178 5.77 -14.63 5.78
CA ASP A 178 6.50 -15.63 6.61
C ASP A 178 7.49 -16.49 5.81
N LYS A 179 7.51 -16.40 4.47
CA LYS A 179 8.53 -17.05 3.64
C LYS A 179 9.83 -16.24 3.53
N PHE A 180 9.80 -14.96 3.90
CA PHE A 180 10.91 -14.01 3.77
C PHE A 180 11.62 -13.70 5.09
N PHE A 181 11.02 -14.08 6.23
CA PHE A 181 11.48 -13.76 7.60
C PHE A 181 11.34 -14.98 8.51
#